data_AF-A0A0F9HJ06-F1
#
_entry.id   AF-A0A0F9HJ06-F1
#
_cell.length_a   1.000
_cell.length_b   1.000
_cell.length_c   1.000
_cell.angle_alpha   90.00
_cell.angle_beta   90.00
_cell.angle_gamma   90.00
#
_symmetry.space_group_name_H-M   'P 1'
#
loop_
_entity.id
_entity.type
_entity.pdbx_description
1 polymer ?
#
loop_
_entity_poly.entity_id
_entity_poly.type
_entity_poly.pdbx_seq_one_letter_code
_entity_poly.pdbx_strand_id
1 'polypeptide(L)' 'MTNEAVLKIETHIPINFTCSTNVTIEKGAIVKMEDPMTAVLSAGNNDIVAGIVQSEKLAAETSQNSVAVYRGG' A
#
# COMPACT_ATOMS: atom_id res chain seq x y z
N MET A 1 11.34 -13.83 6.40
CA MET A 1 10.92 -13.28 5.10
C MET A 1 9.39 -13.29 5.14
N THR A 2 8.78 -12.11 5.15
CA THR A 2 7.33 -11.94 5.32
C THR A 2 6.64 -12.30 4.00
N ASN A 3 5.35 -12.66 4.04
CA ASN A 3 4.60 -13.07 2.85
C ASN A 3 4.27 -11.84 1.98
N GLU A 4 5.18 -11.47 1.10
CA GLU A 4 5.04 -10.32 0.18
C GLU A 4 4.33 -10.75 -1.11
N ALA A 5 3.34 -9.97 -1.58
CA ALA A 5 2.65 -10.28 -2.82
C ALA A 5 3.51 -9.89 -4.03
N VAL A 6 3.69 -10.82 -4.96
CA VAL A 6 4.45 -10.61 -6.20
C VAL A 6 3.51 -10.28 -7.35
N LEU A 7 3.69 -9.12 -7.96
CA LEU A 7 2.96 -8.68 -9.14
C LEU A 7 3.28 -9.61 -10.33
N LYS A 8 2.24 -10.26 -10.88
CA LYS A 8 2.37 -11.10 -12.08
C LYS A 8 2.06 -10.36 -13.37
N ILE A 9 0.95 -9.62 -13.39
CA ILE A 9 0.46 -8.87 -14.55
C ILE A 9 -0.19 -7.60 -14.02
N GLU A 10 0.14 -6.46 -14.63
CA GLU A 10 -0.54 -5.19 -14.36
C GLU A 10 -1.85 -5.14 -15.16
N THR A 11 -2.99 -5.12 -14.47
CA THR A 11 -4.30 -4.98 -15.11
C THR A 11 -4.80 -3.54 -15.10
N HIS A 12 -4.28 -2.70 -14.21
CA HIS A 12 -4.70 -1.31 -14.00
C HIS A 12 -3.53 -0.41 -13.60
N ILE A 13 -3.66 0.89 -13.92
CA ILE A 13 -2.72 1.93 -13.50
C ILE A 13 -2.82 2.09 -11.97
N PRO A 14 -1.69 2.12 -11.24
CA PRO A 14 -1.71 2.30 -9.79
C PRO A 14 -2.24 3.70 -9.42
N ILE A 15 -3.00 3.76 -8.34
CA ILE A 15 -3.59 5.00 -7.81
C ILE A 15 -2.81 5.39 -6.55
N ASN A 16 -2.52 6.68 -6.41
CA ASN A 16 -1.85 7.20 -5.23
C ASN A 16 -2.81 7.32 -4.05
N PHE A 17 -2.43 6.74 -2.92
CA PHE A 17 -3.10 6.84 -1.63
C PHE A 17 -2.26 7.70 -0.71
N THR A 18 -2.90 8.44 0.20
CA THR A 18 -2.16 9.12 1.27
C THR A 18 -1.63 8.08 2.25
N CYS A 19 -0.49 8.32 2.87
CA CYS A 19 0.04 7.44 3.92
C CYS A 19 0.70 8.26 5.02
N SER A 20 0.75 7.71 6.23
CA SER A 20 1.45 8.34 7.35
C SER A 20 2.95 8.46 7.06
N THR A 21 3.52 9.64 7.35
CA THR A 21 4.96 9.90 7.17
C THR A 21 5.83 9.00 8.07
N ASN A 22 5.27 8.43 9.13
CA ASN A 22 6.05 7.69 10.13
C ASN A 22 5.97 6.17 9.95
N VAL A 23 5.31 5.67 8.91
CA VAL A 23 5.13 4.23 8.67
C VAL A 23 6.03 3.76 7.53
N THR A 24 6.57 2.54 7.61
CA THR A 24 7.21 1.89 6.46
C THR A 24 6.19 0.97 5.79
N ILE A 25 6.00 1.13 4.48
CA ILE A 25 5.12 0.30 3.66
C ILE A 25 5.98 -0.27 2.53
N GLU A 26 6.26 -1.56 2.60
CA GLU A 26 7.11 -2.26 1.65
C GLU A 26 6.39 -2.49 0.31
N LYS A 27 7.16 -2.58 -0.77
CA LYS A 27 6.62 -2.97 -2.07
C LYS A 27 6.01 -4.38 -1.99
N GLY A 28 4.82 -4.57 -2.55
CA GLY A 28 4.10 -5.84 -2.47
C GLY A 28 3.33 -6.05 -1.16
N ALA A 29 3.34 -5.09 -0.23
CA ALA A 29 2.50 -5.15 0.96
C ALA A 29 1.01 -5.00 0.60
N ILE A 30 0.16 -5.75 1.30
CA ILE A 30 -1.29 -5.63 1.21
C ILE A 30 -1.72 -4.49 2.13
N VAL A 31 -2.44 -3.52 1.56
CA VAL A 31 -2.93 -2.35 2.30
C VAL A 31 -4.45 -2.34 2.34
N LYS A 32 -4.98 -1.80 3.43
CA LYS A 32 -6.37 -1.39 3.58
C LYS A 32 -6.49 0.12 3.38
N MET A 33 -7.71 0.55 3.09
CA MET A 33 -8.04 1.97 2.93
C MET A 33 -8.80 2.42 4.16
N GLU A 34 -8.32 3.48 4.79
CA GLU A 34 -9.05 4.25 5.79
C GLU A 34 -9.54 5.58 5.20
N ASP A 35 -10.55 6.17 5.83
CA ASP A 35 -11.11 7.47 5.43
C ASP A 35 -10.07 8.59 5.64
N PRO A 36 -9.84 9.54 4.70
CA PRO A 36 -10.49 9.74 3.40
C PRO A 36 -9.61 9.32 2.20
N MET A 37 -9.17 8.05 2.16
CA MET A 37 -8.25 7.45 1.16
C MET A 37 -6.79 7.30 1.64
N THR A 38 -6.62 6.95 2.93
CA THR A 38 -5.31 6.67 3.54
C THR A 38 -4.97 5.18 3.48
N ALA A 39 -3.82 4.84 2.90
CA ALA A 39 -3.27 3.49 2.89
C ALA A 39 -2.63 3.14 4.24
N VAL A 40 -3.08 2.04 4.82
CA VAL A 40 -2.57 1.46 6.08
C VAL A 40 -2.26 -0.02 5.84
N LEU A 41 -1.24 -0.56 6.51
CA LEU A 41 -0.95 -2.00 6.44
C LEU A 41 -2.17 -2.81 6.90
N SER A 42 -2.54 -3.81 6.10
CA SER A 42 -3.57 -4.77 6.48
C SER A 42 -3.03 -5.67 7.59
N ALA A 43 -3.74 -5.77 8.70
CA ALA A 43 -3.29 -6.53 9.88
C ALA A 43 -4.36 -7.49 10.42
N GLY A 44 -5.62 -7.32 10.02
CA GLY A 44 -6.74 -8.17 10.42
C GLY A 44 -7.26 -9.03 9.27
N ASN A 45 -7.80 -10.20 9.60
CA ASN A 45 -8.46 -11.09 8.62
C ASN A 45 -9.75 -10.49 8.04
N ASN A 46 -10.34 -9.49 8.70
CA ASN A 46 -11.56 -8.81 8.29
C ASN A 46 -11.30 -7.43 7.67
N ASP A 47 -10.02 -7.07 7.47
CA ASP A 47 -9.68 -5.80 6.84
C ASP A 47 -10.13 -5.82 5.37
N ILE A 48 -10.85 -4.78 4.96
CA ILE A 48 -11.22 -4.61 3.55
C ILE A 48 -9.96 -4.17 2.79
N VAL A 49 -9.43 -5.09 1.99
CA VAL A 49 -8.22 -4.87 1.19
C VAL A 49 -8.49 -3.79 0.14
N ALA A 50 -7.64 -2.77 0.17
CA ALA A 50 -7.64 -1.70 -0.82
C ALA A 50 -6.82 -2.05 -2.06
N GLY A 51 -5.74 -2.82 -1.89
CA GLY A 51 -4.88 -3.25 -2.99
C GLY A 51 -3.48 -3.66 -2.54
N ILE A 52 -2.57 -3.72 -3.51
CA ILE A 52 -1.16 -4.09 -3.32
C ILE A 52 -0.26 -2.90 -3.63
N VAL A 53 0.75 -2.67 -2.81
CA VAL A 53 1.67 -1.53 -2.94
C VAL A 53 2.66 -1.72 -4.09
N GLN A 54 2.74 -0.70 -4.95
CA GLN A 54 3.60 -0.69 -6.14
C GLN A 54 5.02 -0.18 -5.84
N SER A 55 5.11 0.89 -5.06
CA SER A 55 6.34 1.57 -4.68
C SER A 55 6.52 1.52 -3.17
N GLU A 56 7.72 1.22 -2.71
CA GLU A 56 8.04 1.29 -1.29
C GLU A 56 7.92 2.72 -0.76
N LYS A 57 7.51 2.83 0.51
CA LYS A 57 7.53 4.05 1.30
C LYS A 57 8.28 3.76 2.59
N LEU A 58 9.32 4.54 2.87
CA LEU A 58 10.13 4.39 4.09
C LEU A 58 9.66 5.33 5.19
N ALA A 59 9.69 4.90 6.45
CA ALA A 59 9.40 5.79 7.59
C ALA A 59 10.42 6.94 7.74
N ALA A 60 11.66 6.74 7.29
CA ALA A 60 12.70 7.76 7.31
C ALA A 60 12.51 8.85 6.25
N GLU A 61 11.74 8.58 5.20
CA GLU A 61 11.43 9.56 4.16
C GLU A 61 10.20 10.37 4.56
N THR A 62 10.44 11.53 5.16
CA THR A 62 9.39 12.41 5.68
C THR A 62 8.70 13.24 4.59
N SER A 63 9.28 13.31 3.38
CA SER A 63 8.71 14.04 2.24
C SER A 63 7.67 13.21 1.49
N GLN A 64 7.66 11.89 1.67
CA GLN A 64 6.74 10.98 1.02
C GLN A 64 5.49 10.75 1.88
N ASN A 65 4.42 11.46 1.56
CA ASN A 65 3.09 11.33 2.18
C ASN A 65 2.10 10.53 1.31
N SER A 66 2.60 9.86 0.27
CA SER A 66 1.77 9.04 -0.62
C SER A 66 2.47 7.76 -1.06
N VAL A 67 1.65 6.77 -1.38
CA VAL A 67 2.08 5.46 -1.87
C VAL A 67 1.20 5.04 -3.05
N ALA A 68 1.82 4.51 -4.10
CA ALA A 68 1.12 4.00 -5.27
C ALA A 68 0.58 2.59 -4.99
N VAL A 69 -0.71 2.36 -5.25
CA VAL A 69 -1.42 1.11 -4.94
C VAL A 69 -2.13 0.58 -6.18
N TYR A 70 -1.89 -0.69 -6.54
CA TYR A 70 -2.69 -1.42 -7.52
C TYR A 70 -3.98 -1.90 -6.90
N ARG A 71 -5.12 -1.39 -7.39
CA ARG A 71 -6.47 -1.82 -6.96
C ARG A 71 -7.11 -2.81 -7.91
N GLY A 72 -6.71 -2.76 -9.18
CA GLY A 72 -7.18 -3.70 -10.18
C GLY A 72 -6.30 -4.93 -10.18
N GLY A 73 -6.93 -6.09 -10.02
CA GLY A 73 -6.30 -7.40 -9.95
C GLY A 73 -7.35 -8.48 -10.18
#